data_AF-A0A1F5Z480-F1
#
_entry.id   AF-A0A1F5Z480-F1
#
_cell.length_a   1.000
_cell.length_b   1.000
_cell.length_c   1.000
_cell.angle_alpha   90.00
_cell.angle_beta   90.00
_cell.angle_gamma   90.00
#
_symmetry.space_group_name_H-M   'P 1'
#
loop_
_entity.id
_entity.type
_entity.pdbx_description
1 polymer ?
#
loop_
_entity_poly.entity_id
_entity_poly.type
_entity_poly.pdbx_seq_one_letter_code
_entity_poly.pdbx_strand_id
1 'polypeptide(L)'
;MKKLGTILANLNNLGDDDKYLSREFQKYGIYLAEQLGDMAHKALYIKMAKDYPREILANALTFVLDSRAKSPGALFMWKVKQLTLAKRVKSP
;
A
#
# COMPACT_ATOMS: atom_id res chain seq x y z
N MET A 1 -8.52 -39.85 10.29
CA MET A 1 -7.25 -39.08 10.28
C MET A 1 -7.03 -38.53 8.89
N LYS A 2 -6.85 -37.21 8.73
CA LYS A 2 -6.49 -36.63 7.43
C LYS A 2 -5.02 -36.99 7.12
N LYS A 3 -4.74 -37.47 5.90
CA LYS A 3 -3.38 -37.86 5.45
C LYS A 3 -2.48 -36.62 5.37
N LEU A 4 -1.22 -36.75 5.81
CA LEU A 4 -0.20 -35.68 5.74
C LEU A 4 -0.03 -35.11 4.33
N GLY A 5 -0.09 -35.95 3.28
CA GLY A 5 0.00 -35.50 1.89
C GLY A 5 -1.12 -34.53 1.48
N THR A 6 -2.31 -34.65 2.06
CA THR A 6 -3.44 -33.74 1.82
C THR A 6 -3.23 -32.38 2.51
N ILE A 7 -2.53 -32.36 3.65
CA ILE A 7 -2.21 -31.12 4.38
C ILE A 7 -1.15 -30.33 3.60
N LEU A 8 -0.14 -31.01 3.07
CA LEU A 8 0.91 -30.39 2.24
C LEU A 8 0.37 -29.87 0.89
N ALA A 9 -0.57 -30.59 0.27
CA ALA A 9 -1.24 -30.12 -0.94
C ALA A 9 -2.07 -28.83 -0.71
N ASN A 10 -2.66 -28.66 0.48
CA ASN A 10 -3.39 -27.43 0.83
C ASN A 10 -2.45 -26.23 1.08
N LEU A 11 -1.23 -26.46 1.56
CA LEU A 11 -0.21 -25.41 1.68
C LEU A 11 0.30 -24.93 0.31
N ASN A 12 0.39 -25.82 -0.68
CA ASN A 12 0.72 -25.41 -2.05
C ASN A 12 -0.45 -24.68 -2.76
N ASN A 13 -1.68 -24.77 -2.23
CA ASN A 13 -2.84 -23.98 -2.67
C ASN A 13 -2.94 -22.64 -1.92
N LEU A 14 -1.82 -22.06 -1.48
CA LEU A 14 -1.69 -20.65 -1.08
C LEU A 14 -1.92 -19.67 -2.26
N GLY A 15 -2.43 -20.12 -3.40
CA GLY A 15 -2.87 -19.24 -4.50
C GLY A 15 -4.02 -18.28 -4.14
N ASP A 16 -4.62 -18.41 -2.94
CA ASP A 16 -5.51 -17.40 -2.37
C ASP A 16 -4.76 -16.19 -1.78
N ASP A 17 -3.42 -16.20 -1.73
CA ASP A 17 -2.59 -15.08 -1.28
C ASP A 17 -2.93 -13.81 -2.06
N ASP A 18 -3.23 -13.92 -3.36
CA ASP A 18 -3.66 -12.79 -4.19
C ASP A 18 -4.98 -12.17 -3.72
N LYS A 19 -5.91 -12.99 -3.21
CA LYS A 19 -7.20 -12.53 -2.68
C LYS A 19 -7.03 -11.84 -1.34
N TYR A 20 -6.18 -12.37 -0.46
CA TYR A 20 -5.85 -11.74 0.81
C TYR A 20 -5.05 -10.44 0.59
N LEU A 21 -4.05 -10.46 -0.29
CA LEU A 21 -3.21 -9.32 -0.64
C LEU A 21 -4.01 -8.21 -1.35
N SER A 22 -4.92 -8.55 -2.26
CA SER A 22 -5.83 -7.59 -2.91
C SER A 22 -6.74 -6.89 -1.91
N ARG A 23 -7.27 -7.62 -0.91
CA ARG A 23 -8.05 -7.05 0.18
C ARG A 23 -7.22 -6.10 1.04
N GLU A 24 -5.96 -6.47 1.33
CA GLU A 24 -5.05 -5.61 2.09
C GLU A 24 -4.70 -4.32 1.35
N PHE A 25 -4.47 -4.37 0.03
CA PHE A 25 -4.25 -3.16 -0.77
C PHE A 25 -5.48 -2.26 -0.82
N GLN A 26 -6.68 -2.83 -0.95
CA GLN A 26 -7.92 -2.06 -0.92
C GLN A 26 -8.14 -1.37 0.43
N LYS A 27 -8.01 -2.11 1.54
CA LYS A 27 -8.11 -1.54 2.89
C LYS A 27 -7.08 -0.43 3.11
N TYR A 28 -5.84 -0.66 2.71
CA TYR A 28 -4.78 0.32 2.91
C TYR A 28 -4.99 1.57 2.04
N GLY A 29 -5.46 1.41 0.81
CA GLY A 29 -5.84 2.55 -0.03
C GLY A 29 -6.99 3.37 0.53
N ILE A 30 -7.99 2.73 1.12
CA ILE A 30 -9.09 3.44 1.82
C ILE A 30 -8.54 4.18 3.04
N TYR A 31 -7.72 3.52 3.85
CA TYR A 31 -7.06 4.13 5.00
C TYR A 31 -6.26 5.39 4.60
N LEU A 32 -5.47 5.32 3.52
CA LEU A 32 -4.74 6.50 3.00
C LEU A 32 -5.69 7.64 2.64
N ALA A 33 -6.80 7.35 1.97
CA ALA A 33 -7.79 8.34 1.58
C ALA A 33 -8.47 8.99 2.80
N GLU A 34 -8.78 8.21 3.84
CA GLU A 34 -9.34 8.71 5.10
C GLU A 34 -8.36 9.63 5.83
N GLN A 35 -7.09 9.20 5.98
CA GLN A 35 -6.07 9.98 6.68
C GLN A 35 -5.72 11.29 5.96
N LEU A 36 -5.81 11.30 4.63
CA LEU A 36 -5.57 12.49 3.82
C LEU A 36 -6.83 13.37 3.66
N GLY A 37 -7.98 12.94 4.19
CA GLY A 37 -9.25 13.63 4.04
C GLY A 37 -9.76 13.68 2.59
N ASP A 38 -9.36 12.72 1.77
CA ASP A 38 -9.54 12.73 0.31
C ASP A 38 -10.27 11.46 -0.19
N MET A 39 -11.40 11.16 0.44
CA MET A 39 -12.21 9.98 0.12
C MET A 39 -12.80 9.99 -1.28
N ALA A 40 -12.95 11.17 -1.90
CA ALA A 40 -13.38 11.31 -3.29
C ALA A 40 -12.42 10.59 -4.26
N HIS A 41 -11.12 10.55 -3.93
CA HIS A 41 -10.10 9.92 -4.74
C HIS A 41 -9.63 8.56 -4.19
N LYS A 42 -10.43 7.87 -3.36
CA LYS A 42 -10.08 6.54 -2.79
C LYS A 42 -9.56 5.52 -3.81
N ALA A 43 -10.11 5.52 -5.03
CA ALA A 43 -9.67 4.61 -6.10
C ALA A 43 -8.21 4.85 -6.51
N LEU A 44 -7.76 6.11 -6.50
CA LEU A 44 -6.37 6.47 -6.76
C LEU A 44 -5.46 5.91 -5.67
N TYR A 45 -5.82 6.08 -4.39
CA TYR A 45 -5.02 5.57 -3.27
C TYR A 45 -4.98 4.03 -3.21
N ILE A 46 -6.09 3.36 -3.56
CA ILE A 46 -6.11 1.89 -3.73
C ILE A 46 -5.16 1.45 -4.84
N LYS A 47 -5.14 2.15 -5.97
CA LYS A 47 -4.20 1.87 -7.05
C LYS A 47 -2.75 2.05 -6.57
N MET A 48 -2.47 3.15 -5.87
CA MET A 48 -1.14 3.39 -5.31
C MET A 48 -0.71 2.30 -4.32
N ALA A 49 -1.62 1.80 -3.48
CA ALA A 49 -1.33 0.71 -2.56
C ALA A 49 -0.90 -0.59 -3.28
N LYS A 50 -1.38 -0.80 -4.53
CA LYS A 50 -0.96 -1.92 -5.39
C LYS A 50 0.38 -1.65 -6.09
N ASP A 51 0.57 -0.41 -6.55
CA ASP A 51 1.70 -0.05 -7.42
C ASP A 51 2.99 0.26 -6.64
N TYR A 52 2.87 0.72 -5.38
CA TYR A 52 4.00 1.15 -4.57
C TYR A 52 4.19 0.29 -3.32
N PRO A 53 5.45 0.04 -2.89
CA PRO A 53 5.73 -0.60 -1.61
C PRO A 53 5.07 0.14 -0.44
N ARG A 54 4.46 -0.62 0.48
CA ARG A 54 3.78 -0.08 1.66
C ARG A 54 4.66 0.89 2.46
N GLU A 55 5.95 0.57 2.62
CA GLU A 55 6.93 1.40 3.32
C GLU A 55 7.01 2.82 2.75
N ILE A 56 6.98 2.96 1.42
CA ILE A 56 7.05 4.28 0.75
C ILE A 56 5.79 5.09 1.08
N LEU A 57 4.63 4.46 0.96
CA LEU A 57 3.35 5.10 1.22
C LEU A 57 3.19 5.47 2.71
N ALA A 58 3.62 4.60 3.62
CA ALA A 58 3.58 4.84 5.06
C ALA A 58 4.46 6.03 5.44
N ASN A 59 5.71 6.05 4.96
CA ASN A 59 6.64 7.16 5.21
C ASN A 59 6.14 8.49 4.61
N ALA A 60 5.52 8.44 3.42
CA ALA A 60 4.91 9.62 2.82
C ALA A 60 3.71 10.12 3.66
N LEU A 61 2.87 9.21 4.15
CA LEU A 61 1.72 9.56 4.98
C LEU A 61 2.14 10.23 6.28
N THR A 62 3.06 9.63 7.04
CA THR A 62 3.58 10.20 8.29
C THR A 62 4.11 11.62 8.07
N PHE A 63 4.91 11.82 7.01
CA PHE A 63 5.42 13.14 6.66
C PHE A 63 4.31 14.16 6.40
N VAL A 64 3.24 13.77 5.71
CA VAL A 64 2.13 14.66 5.39
C VAL A 64 1.31 15.02 6.63
N LEU A 65 1.03 14.04 7.50
CA LEU A 65 0.29 14.26 8.73
C LEU A 65 0.98 15.29 9.63
N ASP A 66 2.31 15.30 9.66
CA ASP A 66 3.09 16.30 10.42
C ASP A 66 3.16 17.67 9.75
N SER A 67 2.96 17.75 8.44
CA SER A 67 3.26 18.96 7.64
C SER A 67 2.22 20.08 7.70
N ARG A 68 1.03 19.86 8.28
CA ARG A 68 -0.12 20.78 8.29
C ARG A 68 -0.41 21.42 6.90
N ALA A 69 -0.19 20.67 5.82
CA ALA A 69 -0.28 21.20 4.46
C ALA A 69 -1.71 21.59 4.08
N LYS A 70 -1.85 22.65 3.26
CA LYS A 70 -3.15 23.09 2.71
C LYS A 70 -3.79 22.03 1.80
N SER A 71 -2.98 21.19 1.16
CA SER A 71 -3.44 20.08 0.31
C SER A 71 -2.64 18.81 0.65
N PRO A 72 -3.13 18.00 1.61
CA PRO A 72 -2.46 16.78 2.05
C PRO A 72 -2.25 15.78 0.90
N GLY A 73 -3.27 15.56 0.06
CA GLY A 73 -3.18 14.65 -1.08
C GLY A 73 -2.09 15.02 -2.09
N ALA A 74 -1.98 16.31 -2.46
CA ALA A 74 -0.94 16.75 -3.39
C ALA A 74 0.48 16.59 -2.79
N LEU A 75 0.65 16.93 -1.51
CA LEU A 75 1.93 16.76 -0.83
C LEU A 75 2.31 15.28 -0.68
N PHE A 76 1.32 14.41 -0.43
CA PHE A 76 1.50 12.97 -0.38
C PHE A 76 2.05 12.44 -1.70
N MET A 77 1.41 12.78 -2.82
CA MET A 77 1.85 12.36 -4.16
C MET A 77 3.28 12.83 -4.46
N TRP A 78 3.59 14.08 -4.14
CA TRP A 78 4.92 14.63 -4.30
C TRP A 78 5.95 13.85 -3.45
N LYS A 79 5.62 13.55 -2.19
CA LYS A 79 6.53 12.84 -1.28
C LYS A 79 6.76 11.38 -1.71
N VAL A 80 5.72 10.69 -2.17
CA VAL A 80 5.84 9.33 -2.73
C VAL A 80 6.81 9.32 -3.92
N LYS A 81 6.71 10.31 -4.82
CA LYS A 81 7.64 10.47 -5.95
C LYS A 81 9.09 10.67 -5.47
N GLN A 82 9.31 11.53 -4.48
CA GLN A 82 10.64 11.78 -3.91
C GLN A 82 11.26 10.52 -3.30
N LEU A 83 10.49 9.78 -2.49
CA LEU A 83 10.96 8.55 -1.84
C LEU A 83 11.25 7.44 -2.86
N THR A 84 10.44 7.34 -3.92
CA THR A 84 10.64 6.37 -5.00
C THR A 84 11.93 6.68 -5.79
N LEU A 85 12.18 7.94 -6.12
CA LEU A 85 13.42 8.37 -6.77
C LEU A 85 14.64 8.09 -5.89
N ALA A 86 14.56 8.42 -4.60
CA ALA A 86 15.64 8.16 -3.65
C ALA A 86 15.98 6.66 -3.53
N LYS A 87 14.98 5.78 -3.59
CA LYS A 87 15.20 4.33 -3.58
C LYS A 87 15.89 3.84 -4.86
N ARG A 88 15.54 4.40 -6.02
CA ARG A 88 16.19 4.05 -7.30
C ARG A 88 17.67 4.44 -7.34
N VAL A 89 18.03 5.61 -6.78
CA VAL A 89 19.42 6.09 -6.74
C VAL A 89 20.29 5.24 -5.79
N LYS A 90 19.70 4.60 -4.78
CA LYS A 90 20.42 3.77 -3.81
C LYS A 90 20.61 2.31 -4.24
N SER A 91 20.04 1.90 -5.37
CA SER A 91 20.32 0.60 -5.99
C SER A 91 21.44 0.78 -7.03
N PRO A 92 22.66 0.26 -6.77
CA PRO A 92 23.77 0.32 -7.72
C PRO A 92 23.52 -0.53 -8.97
#